data_AF-A0A5A7Y6C8-F1
#
_entry.id   AF-A0A5A7Y6C8-F1
#
_cell.length_a   1.000
_cell.length_b   1.000
_cell.length_c   1.000
_cell.angle_alpha   90.00
_cell.angle_beta   90.00
_cell.angle_gamma   90.00
#
_symmetry.space_group_name_H-M   'P 1'
#
loop_
_entity.id
_entity.type
_entity.pdbx_description
1 polymer ?
#
loop_
_entity_poly.entity_id
_entity_poly.type
_entity_poly.pdbx_seq_one_letter_code
_entity_poly.pdbx_strand_id
1 'polypeptide(L)'
;MNAEENFPQMVEDIVGPTLADLGFVTDAVDDAVDEGGRMGSVVYFRANDCRLQVYWSSRAGEINCMIAPIAAQNEPGLYDRSGLWHYLKEFTEKPNLPLEELVKVLKAERANFETWPKWLRWLGGQIERDFPAAHAAIVTKYG
;
A
#
# COMPACT_ATOMS: atom_id res chain seq x y z
N MET A 1 6.17 -14.31 -19.46
CA MET A 1 6.58 -13.54 -18.29
C MET A 1 5.31 -13.31 -17.50
N ASN A 2 5.17 -13.99 -16.36
CA ASN A 2 3.96 -13.83 -15.55
C ASN A 2 4.01 -12.44 -14.91
N ALA A 3 2.89 -11.72 -14.86
CA ALA A 3 2.85 -10.38 -14.28
C ALA A 3 3.40 -10.34 -12.84
N GLU A 4 3.31 -11.48 -12.13
CA GLU A 4 3.78 -11.73 -10.78
C GLU A 4 5.30 -11.66 -10.60
N GLU A 5 6.09 -12.07 -11.60
CA GLU A 5 7.56 -12.16 -11.50
C GLU A 5 8.27 -10.80 -11.56
N ASN A 6 7.52 -9.70 -11.73
CA ASN A 6 8.09 -8.35 -11.85
C ASN A 6 7.38 -7.32 -10.96
N PHE A 7 6.71 -7.78 -9.89
CA PHE A 7 6.00 -6.88 -8.99
C PHE A 7 6.88 -5.74 -8.46
N PRO A 8 8.09 -5.98 -7.91
CA PRO A 8 8.88 -4.91 -7.32
C PRO A 8 9.25 -3.83 -8.34
N GLN A 9 9.65 -4.23 -9.55
CA GLN A 9 9.96 -3.27 -10.61
C GLN A 9 8.73 -2.46 -11.03
N MET A 10 7.56 -3.08 -11.13
CA MET A 10 6.34 -2.33 -11.44
C MET A 10 5.97 -1.33 -10.36
N VAL A 11 6.19 -1.66 -9.08
CA VAL A 11 6.00 -0.72 -7.97
C VAL A 11 6.95 0.46 -8.12
N GLU A 12 8.24 0.20 -8.35
CA GLU A 12 9.25 1.26 -8.56
C GLU A 12 8.90 2.16 -9.75
N ASP A 13 8.52 1.58 -10.89
CA ASP A 13 8.26 2.33 -12.12
C ASP A 13 6.96 3.16 -12.05
N ILE A 14 5.96 2.70 -11.31
CA ILE A 14 4.59 3.27 -11.33
C ILE A 14 4.28 4.08 -10.08
N VAL A 15 4.63 3.54 -8.90
CA VAL A 15 4.32 4.14 -7.59
C VAL A 15 5.54 4.86 -7.02
N GLY A 16 6.75 4.42 -7.38
CA GLY A 16 8.02 5.03 -6.96
C GLY A 16 8.08 6.55 -7.14
N PRO A 17 7.66 7.14 -8.28
CA PRO A 17 7.66 8.60 -8.46
C PRO A 17 6.80 9.33 -7.42
N THR A 18 5.57 8.85 -7.19
CA THR A 18 4.67 9.40 -6.16
C THR A 18 5.31 9.32 -4.77
N LEU A 19 5.95 8.21 -4.44
CA LEU A 19 6.61 8.02 -3.15
C LEU A 19 7.86 8.91 -3.01
N ALA A 20 8.63 9.08 -4.07
CA ALA A 20 9.79 9.96 -4.10
C ALA A 20 9.38 11.43 -3.89
N ASP A 21 8.27 11.88 -4.50
CA ASP A 21 7.71 13.23 -4.28
C ASP A 21 7.29 13.45 -2.82
N LEU A 22 6.91 12.37 -2.12
CA LEU A 22 6.59 12.37 -0.68
C LEU A 22 7.84 12.18 0.22
N GLY A 23 9.03 12.10 -0.36
CA GLY A 23 10.30 11.97 0.37
C GLY A 23 10.67 10.55 0.80
N PHE A 24 10.02 9.54 0.23
CA PHE A 24 10.39 8.14 0.45
C PHE A 24 11.50 7.68 -0.49
N VAL A 25 12.30 6.74 -0.01
CA VAL A 25 13.23 5.94 -0.80
C VAL A 25 12.98 4.46 -0.54
N THR A 26 13.31 3.62 -1.52
CA THR A 26 13.26 2.16 -1.34
C THR A 26 14.25 1.73 -0.28
N ASP A 27 13.77 0.92 0.66
CA ASP A 27 14.54 0.44 1.81
C ASP A 27 14.82 -1.07 1.71
N ALA A 28 13.82 -1.86 1.30
CA ALA A 28 13.97 -3.30 1.10
C ALA A 28 12.91 -3.87 0.16
N VAL A 29 13.17 -5.06 -0.38
CA VAL A 29 12.23 -5.84 -1.18
C VAL A 29 12.22 -7.26 -0.64
N ASP A 30 11.03 -7.83 -0.46
CA ASP A 30 10.83 -9.26 -0.24
C ASP A 30 9.82 -9.78 -1.27
N ASP A 31 10.32 -10.50 -2.27
CA ASP A 31 9.54 -11.01 -3.41
C ASP A 31 9.12 -12.48 -3.22
N ALA A 32 9.32 -13.03 -2.02
CA ALA A 32 9.06 -14.43 -1.69
C ALA A 32 8.34 -14.58 -0.35
N VAL A 33 7.38 -13.70 -0.08
CA VAL A 33 6.58 -13.74 1.15
C VAL A 33 5.73 -15.02 1.16
N ASP A 34 6.01 -15.95 2.08
CA ASP A 34 5.23 -17.18 2.21
C ASP A 34 3.87 -16.91 2.88
N GLU A 35 2.79 -17.03 2.10
CA GLU A 35 1.41 -16.87 2.55
C GLU A 35 0.69 -18.21 2.78
N GLY A 36 1.44 -19.25 3.16
CA GLY A 36 0.95 -20.61 3.33
C GLY A 36 0.98 -21.41 2.04
N GLY A 37 2.09 -21.33 1.31
CA GLY A 37 2.35 -22.06 0.06
C GLY A 37 2.09 -21.26 -1.22
N ARG A 38 1.58 -20.04 -1.12
CA ARG A 38 1.54 -19.06 -2.23
C ARG A 38 2.52 -17.93 -1.91
N MET A 39 3.19 -17.41 -2.93
CA MET A 39 4.15 -16.33 -2.77
C MET A 39 3.47 -14.98 -2.98
N GLY A 40 3.62 -14.11 -1.98
CA GLY A 40 3.37 -12.68 -2.09
C GLY A 40 4.67 -11.91 -2.33
N SER A 41 4.54 -10.61 -2.50
CA SER A 41 5.65 -9.70 -2.74
C SER A 41 5.42 -8.38 -2.04
N VAL A 42 6.46 -7.77 -1.48
CA VAL A 42 6.39 -6.50 -0.78
C VAL A 42 7.63 -5.66 -1.03
N VAL A 43 7.40 -4.37 -1.28
CA VAL A 43 8.43 -3.34 -1.38
C VAL A 43 8.27 -2.40 -0.20
N TYR A 44 9.33 -2.25 0.58
CA TYR A 44 9.40 -1.37 1.73
C TYR A 44 10.07 -0.05 1.35
N PHE A 45 9.45 1.03 1.77
CA PHE A 45 9.88 2.39 1.57
C PHE A 45 10.09 3.07 2.92
N ARG A 46 11.06 3.97 2.98
CA ARG A 46 11.41 4.72 4.18
C ARG A 46 11.49 6.22 3.88
N ALA A 47 10.84 7.01 4.71
CA ALA A 47 11.02 8.46 4.79
C ALA A 47 11.75 8.82 6.10
N ASN A 48 11.87 10.11 6.40
CA ASN A 48 12.59 10.58 7.60
C ASN A 48 11.91 10.18 8.92
N ASP A 49 10.58 10.11 8.94
CA ASP A 49 9.78 9.97 10.16
C ASP A 49 8.77 8.80 10.12
N CYS A 50 8.64 8.12 8.99
CA CYS A 50 7.74 6.99 8.82
C CYS A 50 8.23 5.99 7.76
N ARG A 51 7.50 4.88 7.65
CA ARG A 51 7.73 3.82 6.66
C ARG A 51 6.43 3.55 5.91
N LEU A 52 6.55 3.06 4.68
CA LEU A 52 5.42 2.64 3.86
C LEU A 52 5.78 1.32 3.19
N GLN A 53 4.82 0.44 3.01
CA GLN A 53 4.99 -0.76 2.20
C GLN A 53 3.94 -0.79 1.09
N VAL A 54 4.31 -1.31 -0.07
CA VAL A 54 3.40 -1.68 -1.16
C VAL A 54 3.55 -3.17 -1.38
N TYR A 55 2.45 -3.91 -1.33
CA TYR A 55 2.49 -5.37 -1.39
C TYR A 55 1.47 -5.95 -2.37
N TRP A 56 1.78 -7.13 -2.87
CA TRP A 56 0.88 -8.07 -3.52
C TRP A 56 0.70 -9.29 -2.61
N SER A 57 -0.54 -9.60 -2.27
CA SER A 57 -0.91 -10.84 -1.57
C SER A 57 -1.59 -11.79 -2.55
N SER A 58 -0.97 -12.94 -2.80
CA SER A 58 -1.55 -14.01 -3.62
C SER A 58 -2.69 -14.73 -2.90
N ARG A 59 -2.68 -14.72 -1.56
CA ARG A 59 -3.74 -15.26 -0.72
C ARG A 59 -4.98 -14.37 -0.71
N ALA A 60 -4.81 -13.07 -0.51
CA ALA A 60 -5.92 -12.12 -0.52
C ALA A 60 -6.33 -11.71 -1.95
N GLY A 61 -5.46 -11.92 -2.93
CA GLY A 61 -5.67 -11.48 -4.31
C GLY A 61 -5.68 -9.97 -4.42
N GLU A 62 -4.85 -9.26 -3.64
CA GLU A 62 -4.85 -7.80 -3.55
C GLU A 62 -3.47 -7.15 -3.71
N ILE A 63 -3.44 -6.01 -4.39
CA ILE A 63 -2.34 -5.04 -4.32
C ILE A 63 -2.77 -3.89 -3.41
N ASN A 64 -2.00 -3.60 -2.37
CA ASN A 64 -2.34 -2.55 -1.41
C ASN A 64 -1.09 -1.92 -0.77
N CYS A 65 -1.30 -0.91 0.08
CA CYS A 65 -0.24 -0.24 0.84
C CYS A 65 -0.60 -0.04 2.31
N MET A 66 0.42 0.06 3.15
CA MET A 66 0.30 0.34 4.58
C MET A 66 1.39 1.31 5.03
N ILE A 67 1.10 2.10 6.06
CA ILE A 67 2.03 3.05 6.69
C ILE A 67 2.38 2.57 8.10
N ALA A 68 3.59 2.85 8.55
CA ALA A 68 4.07 2.50 9.88
C ALA A 68 5.01 3.58 10.46
N PRO A 69 5.20 3.64 11.78
CA PRO A 69 6.22 4.49 12.39
C PRO A 69 7.63 4.05 11.98
N ILE A 70 8.60 4.97 12.07
CA ILE A 70 9.99 4.73 11.65
C ILE A 70 10.66 3.52 12.33
N ALA A 71 10.22 3.17 13.55
CA ALA A 71 10.75 2.06 14.33
C ALA A 71 10.17 0.68 13.96
N ALA A 72 9.12 0.63 13.14
CA ALA A 72 8.53 -0.63 12.68
C ALA A 72 9.57 -1.44 11.90
N GLN A 73 9.53 -2.77 12.01
CA GLN A 73 10.44 -3.67 11.28
C GLN A 73 9.90 -3.95 9.87
N ASN A 74 10.77 -4.44 8.97
CA ASN A 74 10.36 -4.93 7.65
C ASN A 74 9.66 -6.29 7.80
N GLU A 75 8.39 -6.23 8.17
CA GLU A 75 7.49 -7.38 8.27
C GLU A 75 6.26 -7.12 7.40
N PRO A 76 5.72 -8.12 6.69
CA PRO A 76 4.52 -7.93 5.88
C PRO A 76 3.34 -7.50 6.77
N GLY A 77 2.90 -6.25 6.62
CA GLY A 77 1.83 -5.66 7.43
C GLY A 77 0.53 -6.48 7.54
N LEU A 78 0.17 -7.28 6.53
CA LEU A 78 -1.00 -8.16 6.57
C LEU A 78 -0.89 -9.26 7.64
N TYR A 79 0.33 -9.65 7.99
CA TYR A 79 0.66 -10.69 8.97
C TYR A 79 1.51 -10.17 10.13
N ASP A 80 1.64 -8.85 10.21
CA ASP A 80 2.44 -8.18 11.22
C ASP A 80 1.89 -8.47 12.62
N ARG A 81 2.78 -8.96 13.48
CA ARG A 81 2.45 -9.24 14.89
C ARG A 81 2.67 -8.03 15.78
N SER A 82 3.45 -7.04 15.33
CA SER A 82 3.73 -5.81 16.07
C SER A 82 2.53 -4.87 16.11
N GLY A 83 1.63 -4.95 15.12
CA GLY A 83 0.46 -4.08 15.01
C GLY A 83 0.82 -2.63 14.68
N LEU A 84 2.01 -2.41 14.09
CA LEU A 84 2.53 -1.09 13.76
C LEU A 84 2.22 -0.69 12.32
N TRP A 85 1.89 -1.65 11.46
CA TRP A 85 1.46 -1.40 10.09
C TRP A 85 -0.04 -1.12 10.05
N HIS A 86 -0.41 0.01 9.44
CA HIS A 86 -1.79 0.49 9.34
C HIS A 86 -2.18 0.77 7.90
N TYR A 87 -3.42 0.47 7.51
CA TYR A 87 -3.91 0.92 6.21
C TYR A 87 -4.08 2.45 6.22
N LEU A 88 -3.73 3.13 5.13
CA LEU A 88 -3.87 4.59 5.02
C LEU A 88 -5.32 5.03 5.27
N LYS A 89 -6.30 4.24 4.80
CA LYS A 89 -7.74 4.49 4.98
C LYS A 89 -8.24 4.38 6.42
N GLU A 90 -7.45 3.83 7.36
CA GLU A 90 -7.83 3.85 8.78
C GLU A 90 -7.89 5.27 9.34
N PHE A 91 -7.20 6.21 8.69
CA PHE A 91 -7.06 7.60 9.12
C PHE A 91 -7.88 8.58 8.29
N THR A 92 -8.67 8.11 7.33
CA THR A 92 -9.49 8.96 6.47
C THR A 92 -10.98 8.83 6.81
N GLU A 93 -11.73 9.90 6.59
CA GLU A 93 -13.17 9.87 6.80
C GLU A 93 -13.83 8.91 5.81
N LYS A 94 -14.72 8.05 6.32
CA LYS A 94 -15.50 7.16 5.47
C LYS A 94 -16.45 7.99 4.60
N PRO A 95 -16.62 7.63 3.32
CA PRO A 95 -17.58 8.31 2.45
C PRO A 95 -18.98 8.29 3.06
N ASN A 96 -19.54 9.46 3.33
CA ASN A 96 -20.93 9.61 3.78
C ASN A 96 -21.86 9.71 2.57
N LEU A 97 -21.94 8.63 1.79
CA LEU A 97 -22.75 8.55 0.58
C LEU A 97 -23.95 7.61 0.78
N PRO A 98 -25.09 7.88 0.14
CA PRO A 98 -26.17 6.90 0.02
C PRO A 98 -25.67 5.59 -0.62
N LEU A 99 -26.27 4.46 -0.22
CA LEU A 99 -25.84 3.13 -0.68
C LEU A 99 -25.76 3.01 -2.21
N GLU A 100 -26.72 3.61 -2.92
CA GLU A 100 -26.77 3.58 -4.39
C GLU A 100 -25.56 4.27 -5.04
N GLU A 101 -25.15 5.41 -4.48
CA GLU A 101 -23.96 6.14 -4.94
C GLU A 101 -22.67 5.40 -4.53
N LEU A 102 -22.64 4.80 -3.34
CA LEU A 102 -21.53 3.96 -2.91
C LEU A 102 -21.32 2.77 -3.85
N VAL A 103 -22.39 2.12 -4.30
CA VAL A 103 -22.32 1.02 -5.28
C VAL A 103 -21.75 1.49 -6.61
N LYS A 104 -22.10 2.71 -7.08
CA LYS A 104 -21.53 3.27 -8.32
C LYS A 104 -20.04 3.52 -8.18
N VAL A 105 -19.60 4.09 -7.06
CA VAL A 105 -18.18 4.33 -6.76
C VAL A 105 -17.41 3.00 -6.73
N LEU A 106 -17.89 2.01 -5.98
CA LEU A 106 -17.22 0.70 -5.87
C LEU A 106 -17.13 -0.03 -7.22
N LYS A 107 -18.15 0.09 -8.08
CA LYS A 107 -18.10 -0.46 -9.44
C LYS A 107 -17.06 0.25 -10.31
N ALA A 108 -16.96 1.57 -10.21
CA ALA A 108 -15.96 2.34 -10.93
C ALA A 108 -14.54 2.01 -10.44
N GLU A 109 -14.34 1.84 -9.13
CA GLU A 109 -13.06 1.44 -8.55
C GLU A 109 -12.63 0.04 -9.03
N ARG A 110 -13.58 -0.91 -9.14
CA ARG A 110 -13.29 -2.25 -9.64
C ARG A 110 -12.66 -2.26 -11.03
N ALA A 111 -12.99 -1.29 -11.89
CA ALA A 111 -12.36 -1.18 -13.19
C ALA A 111 -10.84 -0.96 -13.08
N ASN A 112 -10.34 -0.41 -11.98
CA ASN A 112 -8.90 -0.20 -11.79
C ASN A 112 -8.13 -1.50 -11.49
N PHE A 113 -8.81 -2.58 -11.10
CA PHE A 113 -8.19 -3.85 -10.70
C PHE A 113 -8.08 -4.86 -11.85
N GLU A 114 -8.34 -4.43 -13.08
CA GLU A 114 -8.27 -5.28 -14.28
C GLU A 114 -6.84 -5.72 -14.61
N THR A 115 -5.87 -4.84 -14.40
CA THR A 115 -4.45 -5.10 -14.65
C THR A 115 -3.60 -4.50 -13.54
N TRP A 116 -2.47 -5.13 -13.24
CA TRP A 116 -1.55 -4.66 -12.22
C TRP A 116 -1.08 -3.22 -12.44
N PRO A 117 -0.69 -2.78 -13.65
CA PRO A 117 -0.33 -1.39 -13.86
C PRO A 117 -1.45 -0.40 -13.56
N LYS A 118 -2.70 -0.76 -13.90
CA LYS A 118 -3.88 0.10 -13.62
C LYS A 118 -4.16 0.15 -12.12
N TRP A 119 -4.00 -0.98 -11.43
CA TRP A 119 -4.16 -1.07 -10.00
C TRP A 119 -3.09 -0.25 -9.26
N LEU A 120 -1.82 -0.39 -9.64
CA LEU A 120 -0.71 0.36 -9.08
C LEU A 120 -0.86 1.88 -9.31
N ARG A 121 -1.31 2.31 -10.49
CA ARG A 121 -1.62 3.73 -10.75
C ARG A 121 -2.74 4.26 -9.85
N TRP A 122 -3.80 3.48 -9.68
CA TRP A 122 -4.88 3.83 -8.76
C TRP A 122 -4.39 3.88 -7.31
N LEU A 123 -3.50 2.96 -6.92
CA LEU A 123 -2.89 2.93 -5.59
C LEU A 123 -2.00 4.17 -5.36
N GLY A 124 -1.21 4.59 -6.33
CA GLY A 124 -0.45 5.84 -6.26
C GLY A 124 -1.34 7.04 -5.96
N GLY A 125 -2.46 7.19 -6.70
CA GLY A 125 -3.44 8.24 -6.42
C GLY A 125 -4.14 8.11 -5.06
N GLN A 126 -4.29 6.88 -4.53
CA GLN A 126 -4.79 6.68 -3.16
C GLN A 126 -3.76 7.16 -2.12
N ILE A 127 -2.49 6.81 -2.32
CA ILE A 127 -1.39 7.22 -1.47
C ILE A 127 -1.33 8.74 -1.40
N GLU A 128 -1.30 9.44 -2.55
CA GLU A 128 -1.27 10.91 -2.58
C GLU A 128 -2.42 11.56 -1.80
N ARG A 129 -3.62 11.00 -1.93
CA ARG A 129 -4.82 11.53 -1.28
C ARG A 129 -4.83 11.28 0.23
N ASP A 130 -4.49 10.06 0.64
CA ASP A 130 -4.74 9.58 2.01
C ASP A 130 -3.49 9.73 2.90
N PHE A 131 -2.29 9.88 2.31
CA PHE A 131 -1.02 9.99 3.03
C PHE A 131 -0.99 11.14 4.05
N PRO A 132 -1.43 12.38 3.77
CA PRO A 132 -1.30 13.47 4.74
C PRO A 132 -2.01 13.20 6.08
N ALA A 133 -3.22 12.62 6.03
CA ALA A 133 -3.97 12.27 7.23
C ALA A 133 -3.33 11.10 7.98
N ALA A 134 -2.90 10.07 7.23
CA ALA A 134 -2.26 8.89 7.79
C ALA A 134 -0.90 9.21 8.43
N HIS A 135 -0.09 10.02 7.76
CA HIS A 135 1.20 10.50 8.25
C HIS A 135 1.04 11.31 9.54
N ALA A 136 0.14 12.29 9.56
CA ALA A 136 -0.13 13.10 10.75
C ALA A 136 -0.53 12.22 11.96
N ALA A 137 -1.36 11.20 11.74
CA ALA A 137 -1.76 10.28 12.79
C ALA A 137 -0.61 9.39 13.29
N ILE A 138 0.23 8.86 12.39
CA ILE A 138 1.40 8.03 12.74
C ILE A 138 2.42 8.85 13.54
N VAL A 139 2.77 10.04 13.06
CA VAL A 139 3.73 10.93 13.75
C VAL A 139 3.17 11.38 15.10
N THR A 140 1.87 11.69 15.20
CA THR A 140 1.27 12.06 16.49
C THR A 140 1.26 10.90 17.49
N LYS A 141 1.03 9.67 17.01
CA LYS A 141 0.88 8.49 17.88
C LYS A 141 2.22 7.90 18.33
N TYR A 142 3.26 8.01 17.50
CA TYR A 142 4.51 7.29 17.69
C TYR A 142 5.78 8.15 17.58
N GLY A 143 5.65 9.45 17.28
CA GLY A 143 6.76 10.42 17.18
C GLY A 143 7.18 11.02 18.52
#